data_AF-A0A1M4YDH9-F1
#
_entry.id   AF-A0A1M4YDH9-F1
#
_cell.length_a   1.000
_cell.length_b   1.000
_cell.length_c   1.000
_cell.angle_alpha   90.00
_cell.angle_beta   90.00
_cell.angle_gamma   90.00
#
_symmetry.space_group_name_H-M   'P 1'
#
loop_
_entity.id
_entity.type
_entity.pdbx_description
1 polymer ?
#
loop_
_entity_poly.entity_id
_entity_poly.type
_entity_poly.pdbx_seq_one_letter_code
_entity_poly.pdbx_strand_id
1 'polypeptide(L)' 'MYKEYNIEERPCCPGALARACVPFQIMNQVFSPREALQKGTLFPELYQPYVIKDDREGGCRYYG' A
#
# COMPACT_ATOMS: atom_id res chain seq x y z
N MET A 1 23.74 1.80 21.45
CA MET A 1 24.34 1.62 20.12
C MET A 1 23.31 2.06 19.10
N TYR A 2 23.44 3.26 18.54
CA TYR A 2 22.52 3.76 17.51
C TYR A 2 22.76 2.93 16.24
N LYS A 3 21.70 2.38 15.66
CA LYS A 3 21.80 1.72 14.36
C LYS A 3 22.04 2.81 13.33
N GLU A 4 23.24 2.82 12.76
CA GLU A 4 23.58 3.65 11.60
C GLU A 4 22.81 3.08 10.40
N TYR A 5 21.65 3.65 10.11
CA TYR A 5 20.92 3.35 8.90
C TYR A 5 21.66 4.04 7.74
N ASN A 6 22.22 3.26 6.80
CA ASN A 6 22.85 3.79 5.59
C ASN A 6 21.84 4.67 4.82
N ILE A 7 22.04 5.99 4.91
CA ILE A 7 21.14 7.02 4.35
C ILE A 7 21.13 6.97 2.82
N GLU A 8 22.17 6.41 2.20
CA GLU A 8 22.39 6.35 0.76
C GLU A 8 21.53 5.32 0.01
N GLU A 9 20.97 4.31 0.71
CA GLU A 9 20.07 3.31 0.09
C GLU A 9 18.58 3.72 0.12
N ARG A 10 18.27 4.96 0.53
CA ARG A 10 16.88 5.45 0.59
C ARG A 10 16.34 5.77 -0.81
N PRO A 11 15.12 5.32 -1.17
CA PRO A 11 14.50 5.68 -2.44
C PRO A 11 14.36 7.21 -2.55
N CYS A 12 14.89 7.74 -3.65
CA CYS A 12 14.88 9.10 -4.25
C CYS A 12 14.91 10.39 -3.38
N CYS A 13 14.60 10.38 -2.09
CA CYS A 13 14.79 11.55 -1.22
C CYS A 13 15.09 11.13 0.24
N PRO A 14 16.36 11.13 0.69
CA PRO A 14 16.69 10.89 2.08
C PRO A 14 16.04 11.94 2.99
N GLY A 15 15.06 11.52 3.81
CA GLY A 15 14.34 12.42 4.72
C GLY A 15 12.91 12.77 4.30
N ALA A 16 12.42 12.29 3.14
CA ALA A 16 11.00 12.35 2.84
C ALA A 16 10.22 11.43 3.78
N LEU A 17 9.28 11.99 4.55
CA LEU A 17 8.31 11.21 5.30
C LEU A 17 7.37 10.51 4.32
N ALA A 18 6.93 9.30 4.68
CA ALA A 18 5.89 8.61 3.94
C ALA A 18 4.65 9.51 3.84
N ARG A 19 4.17 9.73 2.61
CA ARG A 19 2.95 10.51 2.36
C ARG A 19 1.80 9.54 2.19
N ALA A 20 0.80 9.65 3.05
CA ALA A 20 -0.49 9.00 2.82
C ALA A 20 -1.31 9.88 1.88
N CYS A 21 -1.53 9.42 0.64
CA CYS A 21 -2.45 10.06 -0.28
C CYS A 21 -3.84 9.44 -0.07
N VAL A 22 -4.71 10.13 0.65
CA VAL A 22 -6.10 9.70 0.84
C VAL A 22 -6.95 10.31 -0.29
N PRO A 23 -7.55 9.50 -1.18
CA PRO A 23 -8.43 10.02 -2.22
C PRO A 23 -9.74 10.57 -1.62
N PHE A 24 -10.39 11.49 -2.34
CA PHE A 24 -11.69 12.02 -1.93
C PHE A 24 -12.76 10.92 -1.98
N GLN A 25 -13.38 10.67 -0.83
CA GLN A 25 -14.42 9.65 -0.68
C GLN A 25 -15.79 10.28 -0.89
N ILE A 26 -16.39 10.04 -2.06
CA ILE A 26 -17.70 10.60 -2.41
C ILE A 26 -18.75 9.49 -2.24
N MET A 27 -19.80 9.77 -1.48
CA MET A 27 -20.89 8.82 -1.18
C MET A 27 -21.85 8.58 -2.37
N ASN A 28 -21.33 8.57 -3.60
CA ASN A 28 -22.12 8.34 -4.82
C ASN A 28 -22.05 6.89 -5.29
N GLN A 29 -20.91 6.23 -5.12
CA GLN A 29 -20.71 4.83 -5.51
C GLN A 29 -20.03 4.09 -4.35
N VAL A 30 -20.79 3.24 -3.66
CA VAL A 30 -20.32 2.45 -2.52
C VAL A 30 -20.65 0.99 -2.74
N PHE A 31 -19.82 0.11 -2.19
CA PHE A 31 -20.13 -1.31 -2.14
C PHE A 31 -21.34 -1.58 -1.24
N SER A 32 -22.06 -2.67 -1.52
CA SER A 32 -23.06 -3.17 -0.57
C SER A 32 -22.38 -3.57 0.75
N PRO A 33 -23.08 -3.54 1.89
CA PRO A 33 -22.46 -3.86 3.19
C PRO A 33 -21.75 -5.22 3.21
N ARG A 34 -22.32 -6.21 2.52
CA ARG A 34 -21.73 -7.55 2.40
C ARG A 34 -20.41 -7.52 1.62
N GLU A 35 -20.37 -6.83 0.49
CA GLU A 35 -19.17 -6.72 -0.33
C GLU A 35 -18.09 -5.87 0.36
N ALA A 36 -18.49 -4.78 1.03
CA ALA A 36 -17.57 -3.92 1.77
C ALA A 36 -16.81 -4.70 2.85
N LEU A 37 -17.48 -5.61 3.56
CA LEU A 37 -16.85 -6.50 4.53
C LEU A 37 -15.85 -7.46 3.89
N GLN A 38 -16.16 -8.00 2.71
CA GLN A 38 -15.24 -8.89 2.00
C GLN A 38 -14.02 -8.15 1.44
N LYS A 39 -14.21 -6.90 1.02
CA LYS A 39 -13.18 -6.08 0.38
C LYS A 39 -12.33 -5.30 1.38
N GLY A 40 -12.80 -5.15 2.62
CA GLY A 40 -12.13 -4.36 3.68
C GLY A 40 -12.26 -2.85 3.51
N THR A 41 -13.11 -2.40 2.59
CA THR A 41 -13.38 -0.98 2.32
C THR A 41 -14.81 -0.83 1.80
N LEU A 42 -15.48 0.27 2.18
CA LEU A 42 -16.79 0.65 1.62
C LEU A 42 -16.65 1.24 0.21
N PHE A 43 -15.50 1.84 -0.06
CA PHE A 43 -15.25 2.68 -1.22
C PHE A 43 -14.50 1.89 -2.30
N PRO A 44 -15.06 1.79 -3.52
CA PRO A 44 -14.40 1.11 -4.65
C PRO A 44 -13.02 1.68 -4.99
N GLU A 45 -12.84 3.00 -4.89
CA GLU A 45 -11.58 3.68 -5.19
C GLU A 45 -10.42 3.29 -4.26
N LEU A 46 -10.74 2.75 -3.07
CA LEU A 46 -9.76 2.26 -2.11
C LEU A 46 -9.46 0.76 -2.24
N TYR A 47 -10.23 0.03 -3.04
CA TYR A 47 -10.04 -1.41 -3.16
C TYR A 47 -8.83 -1.73 -4.05
N GLN A 48 -7.71 -2.07 -3.40
CA GLN A 48 -6.47 -2.49 -4.06
C GLN A 48 -6.11 -3.92 -3.63
N PRO A 49 -6.57 -4.95 -4.37
CA PRO A 49 -6.20 -6.32 -4.06
C PRO A 49 -4.70 -6.52 -4.23
N TYR A 50 -4.09 -7.26 -3.30
CA TYR A 50 -2.69 -7.65 -3.41
C TYR A 50 -2.54 -8.61 -4.59
N VAL A 51 -1.89 -8.17 -5.66
CA VAL A 51 -1.60 -9.01 -6.82
C VAL A 51 -0.27 -9.72 -6.56
N ILE A 52 -0.32 -11.03 -6.33
CA ILE A 52 0.87 -11.87 -6.34
C ILE A 52 1.35 -11.93 -7.79
N LYS A 53 2.45 -11.23 -8.10
CA LYS A 53 3.12 -11.40 -9.39
C LYS A 53 3.86 -12.73 -9.34
N ASP A 54 3.69 -13.56 -10.36
CA ASP A 54 4.48 -14.78 -10.51
C ASP A 54 5.94 -14.35 -10.72
N ASP A 55 6.78 -14.58 -9.71
CA ASP A 55 8.16 -14.07 -9.59
C ASP A 55 9.14 -14.74 -10.57
N ARG A 56 8.81 -14.84 -11.86
CA ARG A 56 9.79 -15.33 -12.85
C ARG A 56 10.89 -14.32 -13.15
N GLU A 57 10.75 -13.06 -12.76
CA GLU A 57 11.81 -12.05 -12.84
C GLU A 57 11.74 -11.06 -11.67
N GLY A 58 12.51 -11.33 -10.60
CA GLY A 58 12.83 -10.33 -9.57
C GLY A 58 12.05 -10.49 -8.26
N GLY A 59 12.48 -11.45 -7.44
CA GLY A 59 11.81 -11.86 -6.21
C GLY A 59 11.63 -10.76 -5.15
N CYS A 60 10.43 -10.75 -4.55
CA CYS A 60 10.16 -10.10 -3.28
C CYS A 60 10.67 -10.97 -2.12
N ARG A 61 11.62 -10.47 -1.33
CA ARG A 61 12.05 -11.12 -0.09
C ARG A 61 11.05 -10.79 1.01
N TYR A 62 10.35 -11.81 1.50
CA TYR A 62 9.53 -11.73 2.72
C TYR A 62 10.47 -11.54 3.93
N TYR A 63 10.29 -10.45 4.69
CA TYR A 63 10.88 -10.33 6.02
C TYR A 63 9.92 -11.00 7.02
N GLY A 64 10.20 -12.27 7.31
CA GLY A 64 9.67 -12.98 8.48
C GLY A 64 10.62 -12.89 9.66
#